data_AF-A0A0F9C2E4-F1
#
_entry.id   AF-A0A0F9C2E4-F1
#
_cell.length_a   1.000
_cell.length_b   1.000
_cell.length_c   1.000
_cell.angle_alpha   90.00
_cell.angle_beta   90.00
_cell.angle_gamma   90.00
#
_symmetry.space_group_name_H-M   'P 1'
#
loop_
_entity.id
_entity.type
_entity.pdbx_description
1 polymer ?
#
loop_
_entity_poly.entity_id
_entity_poly.type
_entity_poly.pdbx_seq_one_letter_code
_entity_poly.pdbx_strand_id
1 'polypeptide(L)' 'MKFRVGKKCSINKGTPGEIKGVLSKAPYKIHGEWFVEVTHLAEDMRTDGTYYTKRFTVRAPKDRVTMK' A
#
# COMPACT_ATOMS: atom_id res chain seq x y z
N MET A 1 -15.36 3.30 -7.28
CA MET A 1 -14.62 2.02 -7.12
C MET A 1 -14.59 1.64 -5.64
N LYS A 2 -14.93 0.40 -5.26
CA LYS A 2 -15.06 -0.01 -3.85
C LYS A 2 -13.73 -0.56 -3.30
N PHE A 3 -13.39 -0.20 -2.06
CA PHE A 3 -12.27 -0.81 -1.34
C PHE A 3 -12.61 -2.26 -0.99
N ARG A 4 -11.78 -3.21 -1.43
CA ARG A 4 -11.95 -4.64 -1.16
C ARG A 4 -10.59 -5.25 -0.81
N VAL A 5 -10.51 -5.91 0.34
CA VAL A 5 -9.29 -6.58 0.80
C VAL A 5 -8.83 -7.59 -0.25
N GLY A 6 -7.52 -7.70 -0.45
CA GLY A 6 -6.93 -8.55 -1.47
C GLY A 6 -6.87 -7.93 -2.87
N LYS A 7 -7.46 -6.75 -3.10
CA LYS A 7 -7.34 -6.04 -4.38
C LYS A 7 -6.08 -5.19 -4.47
N LYS A 8 -5.52 -5.12 -5.68
CA LYS A 8 -4.39 -4.25 -6.00
C LYS A 8 -4.81 -2.80 -5.85
N CYS A 9 -3.93 -1.99 -5.29
CA CYS A 9 -4.13 -0.56 -5.12
C CYS A 9 -2.79 0.18 -5.15
N SER A 10 -2.86 1.50 -5.15
CA SER A 10 -1.69 2.37 -5.17
C SER A 10 -1.92 3.56 -4.25
N ILE A 11 -0.92 3.91 -3.44
CA ILE A 11 -0.91 5.11 -2.60
C ILE A 11 -0.19 6.21 -3.36
N ASN A 12 -0.73 7.44 -3.42
CA ASN A 12 -0.17 8.58 -4.15
C ASN A 12 0.12 8.29 -5.63
N LYS A 13 -0.84 7.67 -6.32
CA LYS A 13 -0.71 7.28 -7.73
C LYS A 13 -0.24 8.46 -8.60
N GLY A 14 0.77 8.24 -9.44
CA GLY A 14 1.30 9.25 -10.36
C GLY A 14 2.34 10.20 -9.76
N THR A 15 2.80 9.95 -8.52
CA THR A 15 3.88 10.72 -7.88
C THR A 15 5.17 9.89 -7.78
N PRO A 16 6.36 10.53 -7.62
CA PRO A 16 7.62 9.82 -7.39
C PRO A 16 7.61 8.89 -6.16
N GLY A 17 6.68 9.10 -5.22
CA GLY A 17 6.49 8.27 -4.02
C GLY A 17 5.31 7.30 -4.13
N GLU A 18 4.91 6.88 -5.33
CA GLU A 18 3.82 5.92 -5.51
C GLU A 18 4.18 4.56 -4.89
N ILE A 19 3.34 4.08 -3.97
CA ILE A 19 3.46 2.74 -3.39
C ILE A 19 2.39 1.85 -3.99
N LYS A 20 2.79 0.82 -4.74
CA LYS A 20 1.86 -0.18 -5.31
C LYS A 20 1.74 -1.37 -4.37
N GLY A 21 0.54 -1.78 -4.00
CA GLY A 21 0.38 -2.91 -3.08
C GLY A 21 -0.97 -3.57 -3.18
N VAL A 22 -1.28 -4.34 -2.15
CA VAL A 22 -2.58 -5.01 -1.98
C VAL A 22 -3.23 -4.47 -0.73
N LEU A 23 -4.52 -4.13 -0.82
CA LEU A 23 -5.29 -3.69 0.33
C LEU A 23 -5.36 -4.84 1.36
N SER A 24 -4.76 -4.68 2.52
CA SER A 24 -4.77 -5.70 3.59
C SER A 24 -5.91 -5.49 4.58
N LYS A 25 -6.41 -4.25 4.70
CA LYS A 25 -7.51 -3.93 5.61
C LYS A 25 -8.52 -2.99 4.96
N ALA A 26 -9.80 -3.29 5.14
CA ALA A 26 -10.89 -2.43 4.68
C ALA A 26 -10.85 -1.05 5.39
N PRO A 27 -11.46 -0.01 4.82
CA PRO A 27 -11.46 1.31 5.43
C PRO A 27 -12.00 1.30 6.86
N TYR A 28 -11.26 1.93 7.77
CA TYR A 28 -11.61 2.04 9.19
C TYR A 28 -11.34 3.45 9.69
N LYS A 29 -12.01 3.86 10.77
CA LYS A 29 -11.99 5.25 11.26
C LYS A 29 -11.09 5.37 12.49
N ILE A 30 -10.20 6.37 12.49
CA ILE A 30 -9.38 6.78 13.64
C ILE A 30 -9.52 8.30 13.78
N HIS A 31 -9.84 8.79 14.98
CA HIS A 31 -9.94 10.24 15.28
C HIS A 31 -10.73 11.07 14.25
N GLY A 32 -11.81 10.52 13.69
CA GLY A 32 -12.63 11.23 12.71
C GLY A 32 -12.27 10.96 11.24
N GLU A 33 -11.09 10.42 10.96
CA GLU A 33 -10.55 10.22 9.61
C GLU A 33 -10.57 8.75 9.18
N TRP A 34 -10.70 8.52 7.87
CA TRP A 34 -10.74 7.18 7.29
C TRP A 34 -9.38 6.74 6.78
N PHE A 35 -8.92 5.59 7.24
CA PHE A 35 -7.65 4.98 6.87
C PHE A 35 -7.85 3.60 6.24
N VAL A 36 -6.83 3.17 5.50
CA VAL A 36 -6.68 1.81 5.02
C VAL A 36 -5.27 1.30 5.33
N GLU A 37 -5.10 -0.01 5.31
CA GLU A 37 -3.77 -0.63 5.32
C GLU A 37 -3.50 -1.27 3.97
N VAL A 38 -2.32 -1.00 3.43
CA VAL A 38 -1.82 -1.53 2.16
C VAL A 38 -0.53 -2.29 2.44
N THR A 39 -0.50 -3.56 2.07
CA THR A 39 0.73 -4.36 2.10
C THR A 39 1.46 -4.19 0.77
N HIS A 40 2.71 -3.78 0.85
CA HIS A 40 3.65 -3.76 -0.26
C HIS A 40 4.64 -4.93 -0.13
N LEU A 41 4.99 -5.51 -1.26
CA LEU A 41 6.09 -6.46 -1.42
C LEU A 41 7.14 -5.76 -2.27
N ALA A 42 8.25 -5.37 -1.64
CA ALA A 42 9.42 -4.85 -2.32
C ALA A 42 10.40 -6.00 -2.51
N GLU A 43 10.88 -6.16 -3.74
CA GLU A 43 12.11 -6.89 -4.00
C GLU A 43 13.21 -5.85 -4.08
N ASP A 44 14.26 -6.06 -3.29
CA ASP A 44 15.42 -5.18 -3.28
C ASP A 44 16.68 -6.04 -3.35
N MET A 45 17.66 -5.52 -4.08
CA MET A 45 18.91 -6.21 -4.34
C MET A 45 19.99 -5.56 -3.48
N ARG A 46 20.61 -6.36 -2.61
CA ARG A 46 21.80 -5.91 -1.88
C ARG A 46 22.95 -5.66 -2.85
N THR A 47 23.90 -4.85 -2.40
CA THR A 47 25.15 -4.57 -3.12
C THR A 47 25.99 -5.82 -3.39
N ASP A 48 25.75 -6.93 -2.68
CA ASP A 48 26.40 -8.23 -2.87
C ASP A 48 25.69 -9.14 -3.91
N GLY A 49 24.64 -8.65 -4.56
CA GLY A 49 23.84 -9.41 -5.53
C GLY A 49 22.77 -10.32 -4.92
N THR A 50 22.60 -10.31 -3.59
CA THR A 50 21.53 -11.05 -2.92
C THR A 50 20.20 -10.31 -3.03
N TYR A 51 19.17 -11.00 -3.50
CA TYR A 51 17.80 -10.49 -3.49
C TYR A 51 17.11 -10.81 -2.17
N TYR A 52 16.38 -9.83 -1.64
CA TYR A 52 15.48 -10.09 -0.53
C TYR A 52 14.11 -9.48 -0.79
N THR A 53 13.08 -10.19 -0.34
CA THR A 53 11.71 -9.69 -0.37
C THR A 53 11.40 -9.05 0.98
N LYS A 54 11.18 -7.73 1.00
CA LYS A 54 10.63 -7.03 2.17
C LYS A 54 9.13 -6.89 2.02
N ARG A 55 8.40 -7.39 3.02
CA ARG A 55 6.97 -7.13 3.19
C ARG A 55 6.79 -6.03 4.24
N PHE A 56 6.14 -4.94 3.87
CA PHE A 56 5.74 -3.91 4.83
C PHE A 56 4.30 -3.46 4.61
N THR A 57 3.65 -3.09 5.70
CA THR A 57 2.27 -2.62 5.69
C THR A 57 2.27 -1.13 5.99
N VAL A 58 1.67 -0.35 5.10
CA VAL A 58 1.52 1.10 5.24
C VAL A 58 0.09 1.43 5.58
N ARG A 59 -0.10 2.20 6.66
CA ARG A 59 -1.37 2.86 6.93
C ARG A 59 -1.42 4.14 6.13
N ALA A 60 -2.44 4.28 5.29
CA ALA A 60 -2.62 5.45 4.44
C ALA A 60 -4.03 6.04 4.63
N PRO A 61 -4.16 7.38 4.60
CA PRO A 61 -5.45 8.03 4.41
C PRO A 61 -6.17 7.46 3.19
N LYS A 62 -7.46 7.15 3.33
CA LYS A 62 -8.26 6.47 2.29
C LYS A 62 -8.29 7.24 0.97
N ASP A 63 -8.33 8.57 1.04
CA ASP A 63 -8.32 9.50 -0.10
C ASP A 63 -7.02 9.45 -0.93
N ARG A 64 -5.89 9.09 -0.31
CA ARG A 64 -4.61 8.91 -1.00
C ARG A 64 -4.48 7.57 -1.72
N VAL A 65 -5.45 6.67 -1.57
CA VAL A 65 -5.41 5.31 -2.13
C VAL A 65 -6.32 5.18 -3.35
N THR A 66 -5.72 4.83 -4.48
CA THR A 66 -6.42 4.49 -5.72
C THR A 66 -6.47 2.97 -5.87
N MET A 67 -7.68 2.41 -5.96
CA MET A 67 -7.88 0.99 -6.28
C MET A 67 -7.60 0.74 -7.77
N LYS A 68 -7.14 -0.47 -8.13
CA LYS A 68 -6.96 -0.93 -9.54
C LYS A 68 -8.03 -1.93 -9.96
#